data_AF-A0A085B8D7-F1
#
_entry.id   AF-A0A085B8D7-F1
#
_cell.length_a   1.000
_cell.length_b   1.000
_cell.length_c   1.000
_cell.angle_alpha   90.00
_cell.angle_beta   90.00
_cell.angle_gamma   90.00
#
_symmetry.space_group_name_H-M   'P 1'
#
loop_
_entity.id
_entity.type
_entity.pdbx_description
1 polymer ?
#
loop_
_entity_poly.entity_id
_entity_poly.type
_entity_poly.pdbx_seq_one_letter_code
_entity_poly.pdbx_strand_id
1 'polypeptide(L)'
;MARVKPKRHNIRVDMTAMTDVSFLLLTFFILTAQFAKPDVETITTPSSISQKLLPDASLMTILSTTDGKFYFTPVENGTERIALLDKMGQKYGMTFTDKEKVNFSNAQSIGVPMSQLKGFLDLPDAERKAYKSPTGIPMDSTKKELIDWVQQSLAVNPDYKLAIKGDVETKYPRVKSLFEGLRDIDYLKFWLITSQETAQ
;
A
#
# COMPACT_ATOMS: atom_id res chain seq x y z
N MET A 1 30.38 -72.26 17.15
CA MET A 1 30.39 -71.22 18.20
C MET A 1 29.25 -70.25 17.94
N ALA A 2 28.39 -69.98 18.92
CA ALA A 2 27.26 -69.07 18.74
C ALA A 2 27.77 -67.62 18.53
N ARG A 3 27.37 -66.98 17.43
CA ARG A 3 27.73 -65.60 17.09
C ARG A 3 27.09 -64.66 18.11
N VAL A 4 27.92 -64.05 18.95
CA VAL A 4 27.48 -63.10 19.99
C VAL A 4 26.74 -61.94 19.32
N LYS A 5 25.44 -61.76 19.65
CA LYS A 5 24.64 -60.64 19.16
C LYS A 5 25.08 -59.36 19.90
N PRO A 6 25.52 -58.29 19.21
CA PRO A 6 25.87 -57.05 19.86
C PRO A 6 24.64 -56.42 20.53
N LYS A 7 24.80 -55.95 21.76
CA LYS A 7 23.75 -55.36 22.58
C LYS A 7 23.34 -54.01 21.96
N ARG A 8 22.11 -53.87 21.47
CA ARG A 8 21.59 -52.60 20.93
C ARG A 8 21.40 -51.63 22.09
N HIS A 9 22.18 -50.57 22.14
CA HIS A 9 21.93 -49.44 23.02
C HIS A 9 20.87 -48.56 22.36
N ASN A 10 19.70 -48.41 22.99
CA ASN A 10 18.73 -47.41 22.56
C ASN A 10 19.32 -46.05 22.90
N ILE A 11 19.87 -45.36 21.89
CA ILE A 11 20.26 -43.96 22.01
C ILE A 11 18.96 -43.17 22.16
N ARG A 12 18.64 -42.74 23.38
CA ARG A 12 17.56 -41.79 23.63
C ARG A 12 18.09 -40.42 23.21
N VAL A 13 17.63 -39.92 22.07
CA VAL A 13 17.93 -38.56 21.62
C VAL A 13 17.11 -37.60 22.48
N ASP A 14 17.78 -36.79 23.27
CA ASP A 14 17.12 -35.73 24.02
C ASP A 14 16.68 -34.63 23.03
N MET A 15 15.37 -34.46 22.89
CA MET A 15 14.79 -33.47 22.00
C MET A 15 14.54 -32.13 22.68
N THR A 16 14.74 -31.99 24.00
CA THR A 16 14.47 -30.73 24.72
C THR A 16 15.21 -29.55 24.11
N ALA A 17 16.50 -29.72 23.77
CA ALA A 17 17.27 -28.68 23.11
C ALA A 17 16.74 -28.32 21.70
N MET A 18 16.24 -29.29 20.93
CA MET A 18 15.70 -29.04 19.59
C MET A 18 14.31 -28.39 19.65
N THR A 19 13.48 -28.79 20.63
CA THR A 19 12.15 -28.22 20.84
C THR A 19 12.21 -26.76 21.30
N ASP A 20 13.15 -26.42 22.19
CA ASP A 20 13.32 -25.04 22.68
C ASP A 20 13.77 -24.09 21.55
N VAL A 21 14.76 -24.50 20.75
CA VAL A 21 15.18 -23.73 19.56
C VAL A 21 14.03 -23.54 18.57
N SER A 22 13.21 -24.56 18.38
CA SER A 22 12.04 -24.47 17.49
C SER A 22 11.00 -23.49 18.02
N PHE A 23 10.78 -23.44 19.34
CA PHE A 23 9.85 -22.51 19.97
C PHE A 23 10.37 -21.06 19.92
N LEU A 24 11.67 -20.85 20.10
CA LEU A 24 12.30 -19.54 19.91
C LEU A 24 12.16 -19.01 18.47
N LEU A 25 12.36 -19.87 17.46
CA LEU A 25 12.16 -19.47 16.07
C LEU A 25 10.70 -19.18 15.74
N LEU A 26 9.77 -20.00 16.24
CA LEU A 26 8.33 -19.79 16.02
C LEU A 26 7.87 -18.50 16.69
N THR A 27 8.28 -18.23 17.93
CA THR A 27 7.95 -16.98 18.63
C THR A 27 8.59 -15.78 17.96
N PHE A 28 9.84 -15.88 17.49
CA PHE A 28 10.49 -14.86 16.68
C PHE A 28 9.70 -14.59 15.40
N PHE A 29 9.38 -15.61 14.61
CA PHE A 29 8.62 -15.43 13.37
C PHE A 29 7.22 -14.87 13.61
N ILE A 30 6.52 -15.29 14.68
CA ILE A 30 5.22 -14.71 15.04
C ILE A 30 5.36 -13.23 15.42
N LEU A 31 6.38 -12.85 16.19
CA LEU A 31 6.59 -11.46 16.62
C LEU A 31 7.10 -10.55 15.48
N THR A 32 7.86 -11.09 14.53
CA THR A 32 8.38 -10.33 13.39
C THR A 32 7.45 -10.36 12.17
N ALA A 33 6.46 -11.25 12.14
CA ALA A 33 5.52 -11.35 11.03
C ALA A 33 4.63 -10.10 11.01
N GLN A 34 4.86 -9.24 10.02
CA GLN A 34 3.97 -8.14 9.72
C GLN A 34 2.90 -8.62 8.75
N PHE A 35 1.61 -8.48 9.12
CA PHE A 35 0.53 -8.74 8.18
C PHE A 35 0.62 -7.77 6.99
N ALA A 36 0.46 -8.31 5.78
CA ALA A 36 0.30 -7.50 4.59
C ALA A 36 -0.89 -6.56 4.80
N LYS A 37 -0.67 -5.26 4.60
CA LYS A 37 -1.75 -4.27 4.71
C LYS A 37 -2.73 -4.54 3.55
N PRO A 38 -4.00 -4.89 3.83
CA PRO A 38 -4.95 -5.22 2.77
C PRO A 38 -5.21 -3.99 1.91
N ASP A 39 -5.26 -4.15 0.59
CA ASP A 39 -5.71 -3.07 -0.30
C ASP A 39 -7.21 -2.81 -0.11
N VAL A 40 -7.66 -1.58 -0.39
CA VAL A 40 -9.09 -1.23 -0.32
C VAL A 40 -9.93 -1.98 -1.36
N GLU A 41 -9.32 -2.36 -2.47
CA GLU A 41 -9.96 -3.16 -3.50
C GLU A 41 -9.04 -4.33 -3.89
N THR A 42 -9.61 -5.53 -3.96
CA THR A 42 -8.89 -6.76 -4.30
C THR A 42 -8.49 -6.70 -5.76
N ILE A 43 -7.24 -6.34 -6.02
CA ILE A 43 -6.66 -6.31 -7.36
C ILE A 43 -5.62 -7.42 -7.51
N THR A 44 -5.61 -8.03 -8.68
CA THR A 44 -4.60 -9.00 -9.10
C THR A 44 -3.51 -8.25 -9.84
N THR A 45 -2.32 -8.15 -9.25
CA THR A 45 -1.18 -7.48 -9.90
C THR A 45 -0.49 -8.41 -10.89
N PRO A 46 -0.04 -7.92 -12.07
CA PRO A 46 0.67 -8.71 -13.06
C PRO A 46 2.00 -9.24 -12.50
N SER A 47 2.43 -10.40 -12.98
CA SER A 47 3.70 -11.01 -12.58
C SER A 47 4.90 -10.35 -13.27
N SER A 48 6.05 -10.35 -12.58
CA SER A 48 7.32 -9.87 -13.11
C SER A 48 8.50 -10.64 -12.52
N ILE A 49 9.57 -10.71 -13.30
CA ILE A 49 10.90 -11.19 -12.88
C ILE A 49 11.73 -10.11 -12.16
N SER A 50 11.21 -8.88 -12.01
CA SER A 50 11.93 -7.80 -11.35
C SER A 50 12.18 -8.11 -9.86
N GLN A 51 13.45 -8.10 -9.45
CA GLN A 51 13.86 -8.31 -8.05
C GLN A 51 14.07 -7.00 -7.28
N LYS A 52 13.74 -5.85 -7.90
CA LYS A 52 14.02 -4.55 -7.31
C LYS A 52 12.99 -4.26 -6.21
N LEU A 53 13.44 -4.34 -4.96
CA LEU A 53 12.61 -3.99 -3.81
C LEU A 53 12.28 -2.49 -3.82
N LEU A 54 11.01 -2.19 -3.57
CA LEU A 54 10.57 -0.82 -3.34
C LEU A 54 11.03 -0.38 -1.95
N PRO A 55 11.56 0.84 -1.80
CA PRO A 55 11.84 1.38 -0.48
C PRO A 55 10.51 1.69 0.22
N ASP A 56 10.34 1.20 1.45
CA ASP A 56 9.12 1.44 2.23
C ASP A 56 9.01 2.89 2.70
N ALA A 57 10.14 3.56 2.93
CA ALA A 57 10.17 4.95 3.34
C ALA A 57 9.83 5.89 2.17
N SER A 58 8.94 6.84 2.41
CA SER A 58 8.66 7.97 1.49
C SER A 58 8.05 7.56 0.14
N LEU A 59 7.26 6.47 0.14
CA LEU A 59 6.58 5.96 -1.04
C LEU A 59 5.09 6.30 -1.01
N MET A 60 4.60 6.91 -2.07
CA MET A 60 3.17 7.11 -2.31
C MET A 60 2.69 6.11 -3.36
N THR A 61 1.50 5.54 -3.19
CA THR A 61 0.97 4.50 -4.08
C THR A 61 -0.34 4.93 -4.69
N ILE A 62 -0.44 4.82 -6.01
CA ILE A 62 -1.73 4.92 -6.71
C ILE A 62 -2.18 3.50 -7.07
N LEU A 63 -3.41 3.18 -6.71
CA LEU A 63 -4.06 1.94 -7.10
C LEU A 63 -5.08 2.24 -8.22
N SER A 64 -4.95 1.53 -9.33
CA SER A 64 -5.87 1.59 -10.47
C SER A 64 -6.65 0.28 -10.57
N THR A 65 -7.98 0.38 -10.61
CA THR A 65 -8.86 -0.77 -10.80
C THR A 65 -9.30 -0.92 -12.25
N THR A 66 -9.86 -2.09 -12.58
CA THR A 66 -10.38 -2.44 -13.91
C THR A 66 -11.50 -1.49 -14.36
N ASP A 67 -12.30 -1.00 -13.41
CA ASP A 67 -13.36 -0.01 -13.63
C ASP A 67 -12.84 1.40 -13.97
N GLY A 68 -11.53 1.63 -13.85
CA GLY A 68 -10.91 2.95 -14.02
C GLY A 68 -11.06 3.85 -12.79
N LYS A 69 -11.25 3.26 -11.60
CA LYS A 69 -11.24 4.01 -10.33
C LYS A 69 -9.81 4.10 -9.83
N PHE A 70 -9.47 5.27 -9.29
CA PHE A 70 -8.16 5.50 -8.69
C PHE A 70 -8.28 5.69 -7.18
N TYR A 71 -7.36 5.06 -6.45
CA TYR A 71 -7.16 5.28 -5.03
C TYR A 71 -5.74 5.76 -4.80
N PHE A 72 -5.58 6.72 -3.89
CA PHE A 72 -4.29 7.28 -3.53
C PHE A 72 -3.93 6.91 -2.09
N THR A 73 -2.75 6.35 -1.90
CA THR A 73 -2.19 6.03 -0.59
C THR A 73 -1.04 6.99 -0.33
N PRO A 74 -1.16 7.90 0.66
CA PRO A 74 -0.07 8.81 1.02
C PRO A 74 1.03 8.07 1.80
N VAL A 75 2.21 8.70 1.88
CA VAL A 75 3.39 8.21 2.63
C VAL A 75 3.05 7.89 4.08
N GLU A 76 3.70 6.90 4.71
CA GLU A 76 3.32 6.43 6.05
C GLU A 76 3.54 7.46 7.19
N ASN A 77 4.33 8.50 6.93
CA ASN A 77 4.62 9.53 7.93
C ASN A 77 3.39 10.40 8.24
N GLY A 78 2.84 10.26 9.45
CA GLY A 78 1.64 10.97 9.89
C GLY A 78 1.75 12.49 9.84
N THR A 79 2.92 13.06 10.14
CA THR A 79 3.12 14.52 10.12
C THR A 79 3.06 15.06 8.68
N GLU A 80 3.67 14.34 7.74
CA GLU A 80 3.64 14.68 6.31
C GLU A 80 2.24 14.51 5.72
N ARG A 81 1.47 13.50 6.17
CA ARG A 81 0.07 13.32 5.80
C ARG A 81 -0.79 14.52 6.20
N ILE A 82 -0.61 15.04 7.41
CA ILE A 82 -1.36 16.21 7.89
C ILE A 82 -1.00 17.45 7.06
N ALA A 83 0.29 17.67 6.79
CA ALA A 83 0.73 18.78 5.94
C ALA A 83 0.18 18.69 4.51
N LEU A 84 0.11 17.47 3.97
CA LEU A 84 -0.51 17.20 2.66
C LEU A 84 -2.00 17.56 2.67
N LEU A 85 -2.75 17.13 3.69
CA LEU A 85 -4.17 17.45 3.82
C LEU A 85 -4.40 18.97 3.94
N ASP A 86 -3.56 19.67 4.69
CA ASP A 86 -3.64 21.13 4.84
C ASP A 86 -3.40 21.86 3.51
N LYS A 87 -2.42 21.42 2.71
CA LYS A 87 -2.17 21.98 1.37
C LYS A 87 -3.33 21.71 0.41
N MET A 88 -3.89 20.51 0.45
CA MET A 88 -5.09 20.19 -0.33
C MET A 88 -6.29 21.01 0.13
N GLY A 89 -6.46 21.22 1.43
CA GLY A 89 -7.46 22.12 1.98
C GLY A 89 -7.31 23.54 1.45
N GLN A 90 -6.11 24.11 1.47
CA GLN A 90 -5.83 25.45 0.94
C GLN A 90 -6.15 25.56 -0.55
N LYS A 91 -5.75 24.58 -1.36
CA LYS A 91 -6.00 24.57 -2.81
C LYS A 91 -7.49 24.53 -3.15
N TYR A 92 -8.28 23.80 -2.36
CA TYR A 92 -9.72 23.62 -2.58
C TYR A 92 -10.59 24.55 -1.71
N GLY A 93 -9.99 25.47 -0.93
CA GLY A 93 -10.71 26.37 -0.04
C GLY A 93 -11.44 25.66 1.11
N MET A 94 -10.97 24.48 1.51
CA MET A 94 -11.55 23.67 2.60
C MET A 94 -10.67 23.71 3.84
N THR A 95 -11.31 23.80 5.01
CA THR A 95 -10.64 23.67 6.30
C THR A 95 -10.98 22.33 6.93
N PHE A 96 -9.99 21.70 7.56
CA PHE A 96 -10.13 20.45 8.29
C PHE A 96 -9.88 20.68 9.78
N THR A 97 -10.69 20.02 10.61
CA THR A 97 -10.56 19.98 12.06
C THR A 97 -9.44 19.04 12.49
N ASP A 98 -8.94 19.20 13.73
CA ASP A 98 -7.88 18.33 14.26
C ASP A 98 -8.30 16.86 14.29
N LYS A 99 -9.58 16.58 14.54
CA LYS A 99 -10.14 15.21 14.48
C LYS A 99 -10.05 14.63 13.07
N GLU A 100 -10.44 15.40 12.06
CA GLU A 100 -10.35 14.97 10.65
C GLU A 100 -8.89 14.74 10.22
N LYS A 101 -7.96 15.58 10.69
CA LYS A 101 -6.51 15.42 10.43
C LYS A 101 -5.97 14.12 11.01
N VAL A 102 -6.32 13.78 12.25
CA VAL A 102 -5.93 12.52 12.89
C VAL A 102 -6.55 11.33 12.15
N ASN A 103 -7.82 11.42 11.80
CA ASN A 103 -8.52 10.39 11.03
C ASN A 103 -7.89 10.16 9.65
N PHE A 104 -7.44 11.23 9.00
CA PHE A 104 -6.72 11.18 7.72
C PHE A 104 -5.33 10.55 7.87
N SER A 105 -4.59 10.91 8.93
CA SER A 105 -3.30 10.29 9.23
C SER A 105 -3.42 8.77 9.40
N ASN A 106 -4.53 8.30 9.97
CA ASN A 106 -4.82 6.87 10.17
C ASN A 106 -5.46 6.19 8.95
N ALA A 107 -5.93 6.96 7.96
CA ALA A 107 -6.52 6.41 6.74
C ALA A 107 -5.43 5.73 5.91
N GLN A 108 -5.73 4.53 5.41
CA GLN A 108 -4.76 3.77 4.62
C GLN A 108 -4.70 4.29 3.18
N SER A 109 -5.85 4.55 2.57
CA SER A 109 -5.95 5.14 1.23
C SER A 109 -7.18 6.02 1.09
N ILE A 110 -7.10 6.96 0.16
CA ILE A 110 -8.16 7.90 -0.19
C ILE A 110 -8.72 7.46 -1.54
N GLY A 111 -10.01 7.23 -1.61
CA GLY A 111 -10.72 6.88 -2.84
C GLY A 111 -11.84 7.85 -3.20
N VAL A 112 -12.01 8.94 -2.46
CA VAL A 112 -13.17 9.85 -2.60
C VAL A 112 -12.75 11.18 -3.20
N PRO A 113 -13.66 11.86 -3.93
CA PRO A 113 -13.45 13.24 -4.33
C PRO A 113 -13.26 14.17 -3.13
N MET A 114 -12.58 15.29 -3.33
CA MET A 114 -12.33 16.30 -2.29
C MET A 114 -13.63 16.78 -1.62
N SER A 115 -14.73 16.90 -2.37
CA SER A 115 -16.04 17.29 -1.84
C SER A 115 -16.64 16.30 -0.83
N GLN A 116 -16.29 15.01 -0.94
CA GLN A 116 -16.78 13.93 -0.08
C GLN A 116 -15.76 13.55 1.00
N LEU A 117 -14.56 14.13 0.97
CA LEU A 117 -13.47 13.78 1.87
C LEU A 117 -13.85 13.95 3.34
N LYS A 118 -14.56 15.03 3.70
CA LYS A 118 -15.02 15.26 5.08
C LYS A 118 -15.94 14.13 5.56
N GLY A 119 -16.95 13.78 4.76
CA GLY A 119 -17.85 12.68 5.09
C GLY A 119 -17.13 11.34 5.23
N PHE A 120 -16.11 11.09 4.42
CA PHE A 120 -15.26 9.89 4.53
C PHE A 120 -14.40 9.89 5.81
N LEU A 121 -13.90 11.06 6.23
CA LEU A 121 -13.12 11.22 7.45
C LEU A 121 -13.98 11.13 8.72
N ASP A 122 -15.28 11.41 8.63
CA ASP A 122 -16.23 11.27 9.73
C ASP A 122 -16.67 9.82 9.98
N LEU A 123 -16.53 8.92 8.99
CA LEU A 123 -16.86 7.50 9.15
C LEU A 123 -15.99 6.82 10.22
N PRO A 124 -16.50 5.80 10.94
CA PRO A 124 -15.69 4.96 11.81
C PRO A 124 -14.54 4.27 11.07
N ASP A 125 -13.42 4.01 11.76
CA ASP A 125 -12.20 3.47 11.12
C ASP A 125 -12.42 2.12 10.41
N ALA A 126 -13.30 1.26 10.94
CA ALA A 126 -13.63 -0.02 10.32
C ALA A 126 -14.38 0.15 8.99
N GLU A 127 -15.35 1.08 8.95
CA GLU A 127 -16.11 1.40 7.75
C GLU A 127 -15.24 2.13 6.74
N ARG A 128 -14.35 3.03 7.19
CA ARG A 128 -13.42 3.76 6.33
C ARG A 128 -12.47 2.84 5.56
N LYS A 129 -11.99 1.76 6.20
CA LYS A 129 -11.14 0.75 5.56
C LYS A 129 -11.91 -0.11 4.56
N ALA A 130 -13.18 -0.39 4.83
CA ALA A 130 -14.04 -1.19 3.95
C ALA A 130 -14.76 -0.35 2.87
N TYR A 131 -14.67 0.98 2.95
CA TYR A 131 -15.38 1.88 2.07
C TYR A 131 -14.77 1.85 0.67
N LYS A 132 -15.48 1.17 -0.23
CA LYS A 132 -15.20 1.18 -1.67
C LYS A 132 -15.90 2.38 -2.28
N SER A 133 -15.11 3.34 -2.73
CA SER A 133 -15.67 4.53 -3.37
C SER A 133 -16.32 4.14 -4.69
N PRO A 134 -17.58 4.54 -4.94
CA PRO A 134 -18.25 4.22 -6.19
C PRO A 134 -17.61 4.92 -7.40
N THR A 135 -16.93 6.05 -7.20
CA THR A 135 -16.33 6.86 -8.28
C THR A 135 -14.81 6.86 -8.30
N GLY A 136 -14.15 6.54 -7.18
CA GLY A 136 -12.70 6.79 -7.04
C GLY A 136 -12.36 8.28 -6.96
N ILE A 137 -11.06 8.59 -6.93
CA ILE A 137 -10.58 9.97 -7.07
C ILE A 137 -10.76 10.42 -8.53
N PRO A 138 -11.39 11.58 -8.79
CA PRO A 138 -11.59 12.07 -10.15
C PRO A 138 -10.27 12.32 -10.90
N MET A 139 -10.21 11.79 -12.12
CA MET A 139 -9.15 12.01 -13.11
C MET A 139 -9.79 12.34 -14.46
N ASP A 140 -10.64 13.36 -14.45
CA ASP A 140 -11.32 13.83 -15.65
C ASP A 140 -10.58 15.02 -16.26
N SER A 141 -10.89 15.35 -17.52
CA SER A 141 -10.24 16.44 -18.27
C SER A 141 -10.28 17.80 -17.58
N THR A 142 -11.27 18.04 -16.71
CA THR A 142 -11.46 19.30 -15.97
C THR A 142 -11.10 19.21 -14.49
N LYS A 143 -11.03 18.00 -13.90
CA LYS A 143 -10.77 17.78 -12.48
C LYS A 143 -9.76 16.65 -12.32
N LYS A 144 -8.48 17.02 -12.20
CA LYS A 144 -7.35 16.10 -12.00
C LYS A 144 -6.96 16.04 -10.52
N GLU A 145 -7.92 15.71 -9.65
CA GLU A 145 -7.71 15.75 -8.20
C GLU A 145 -6.59 14.80 -7.76
N LEU A 146 -6.44 13.65 -8.44
CA LEU A 146 -5.34 12.71 -8.16
C LEU A 146 -3.96 13.30 -8.47
N ILE A 147 -3.83 14.08 -9.53
CA ILE A 147 -2.56 14.77 -9.86
C ILE A 147 -2.28 15.85 -8.82
N ASP A 148 -3.32 16.53 -8.34
CA ASP A 148 -3.18 17.49 -7.26
C ASP A 148 -2.64 16.85 -5.99
N TRP A 149 -3.13 15.65 -5.63
CA TRP A 149 -2.58 14.87 -4.50
C TRP A 149 -1.09 14.58 -4.67
N VAL A 150 -0.67 14.15 -5.85
CA VAL A 150 0.75 13.88 -6.15
C VAL A 150 1.57 15.17 -6.08
N GLN A 151 1.10 16.25 -6.71
CA GLN A 151 1.79 17.54 -6.73
C GLN A 151 1.94 18.14 -5.33
N GLN A 152 0.88 18.11 -4.51
CA GLN A 152 0.95 18.59 -3.14
C GLN A 152 1.84 17.71 -2.27
N SER A 153 1.87 16.39 -2.53
CA SER A 153 2.80 15.48 -1.85
C SER A 153 4.25 15.86 -2.16
N LEU A 154 4.58 16.07 -3.43
CA LEU A 154 5.91 16.51 -3.86
C LEU A 154 6.28 17.89 -3.32
N ALA A 155 5.30 18.78 -3.15
CA ALA A 155 5.53 20.07 -2.52
C ALA A 155 5.85 19.95 -1.01
N VAL A 156 5.39 18.89 -0.33
CA VAL A 156 5.79 18.60 1.06
C VAL A 156 7.20 18.04 1.09
N ASN A 157 7.50 17.06 0.23
CA ASN A 157 8.82 16.49 0.11
C ASN A 157 9.13 16.12 -1.36
N PRO A 158 10.13 16.77 -1.99
CA PRO A 158 10.52 16.47 -3.37
C PRO A 158 11.07 15.04 -3.58
N ASP A 159 11.56 14.39 -2.53
CA ASP A 159 12.20 13.06 -2.62
C ASP A 159 11.20 11.89 -2.62
N TYR A 160 9.90 12.18 -2.52
CA TYR A 160 8.89 11.12 -2.56
C TYR A 160 8.89 10.36 -3.88
N LYS A 161 8.74 9.05 -3.76
CA LYS A 161 8.66 8.13 -4.90
C LYS A 161 7.21 7.72 -5.12
N LEU A 162 6.78 7.75 -6.38
CA LEU A 162 5.47 7.25 -6.77
C LEU A 162 5.56 5.80 -7.23
N ALA A 163 4.67 4.96 -6.72
CA ALA A 163 4.39 3.64 -7.23
C ALA A 163 2.95 3.55 -7.75
N ILE A 164 2.76 2.85 -8.85
CA ILE A 164 1.45 2.61 -9.46
C ILE A 164 1.20 1.11 -9.43
N LYS A 165 0.11 0.71 -8.79
CA LYS A 165 -0.37 -0.65 -8.69
C LYS A 165 -1.64 -0.78 -9.53
N GLY A 166 -1.59 -1.60 -10.56
CA GLY A 166 -2.72 -1.82 -11.46
C GLY A 166 -3.14 -3.28 -11.46
N ASP A 167 -4.42 -3.52 -11.71
CA ASP A 167 -4.92 -4.87 -11.98
C ASP A 167 -4.51 -5.34 -13.39
N VAL A 168 -4.23 -6.64 -13.57
CA VAL A 168 -3.88 -7.29 -14.85
C VAL A 168 -4.88 -7.00 -15.96
N GLU A 169 -6.18 -6.96 -15.64
CA GLU A 169 -7.24 -6.76 -16.62
C GLU A 169 -7.45 -5.27 -16.97
N THR A 170 -6.75 -4.37 -16.28
CA THR A 170 -6.89 -2.93 -16.52
C THR A 170 -6.31 -2.56 -17.88
N LYS A 171 -7.18 -2.13 -18.80
CA LYS A 171 -6.75 -1.72 -20.14
C LYS A 171 -6.07 -0.36 -20.12
N TYR A 172 -5.05 -0.19 -20.96
CA TYR A 172 -4.30 1.06 -21.11
C TYR A 172 -5.17 2.33 -21.26
N PRO A 173 -6.29 2.36 -22.02
CA PRO A 173 -7.12 3.55 -22.14
C PRO A 173 -7.68 4.08 -20.80
N ARG A 174 -7.84 3.20 -19.80
CA ARG A 174 -8.31 3.59 -18.46
C ARG A 174 -7.23 4.28 -17.63
N VAL A 175 -5.96 3.93 -17.84
CA VAL A 175 -4.80 4.48 -17.12
C VAL A 175 -4.12 5.61 -17.90
N LYS A 176 -4.45 5.76 -19.19
CA LYS A 176 -3.87 6.79 -20.06
C LYS A 176 -4.02 8.19 -19.48
N SER A 177 -5.18 8.53 -18.94
CA SER A 177 -5.44 9.84 -18.31
C SER A 177 -4.51 10.09 -17.11
N LEU A 178 -4.16 9.05 -16.37
CA LEU A 178 -3.21 9.13 -15.28
C LEU A 178 -1.79 9.40 -15.78
N PHE A 179 -1.33 8.70 -16.80
CA PHE A 179 0.01 8.94 -17.35
C PHE A 179 0.14 10.32 -18.01
N GLU A 180 -0.91 10.78 -18.70
CA GLU A 180 -0.96 12.14 -19.25
C GLU A 180 -0.94 13.18 -18.12
N GLY A 181 -1.73 12.97 -17.07
CA GLY A 181 -1.71 13.86 -15.89
C GLY A 181 -0.35 13.91 -15.18
N LEU A 182 0.35 12.77 -15.05
CA LEU A 182 1.71 12.73 -14.49
C LEU A 182 2.75 13.41 -15.41
N ARG A 183 2.54 13.31 -16.73
CA ARG A 183 3.37 14.01 -17.71
C ARG A 183 3.18 15.53 -17.63
N ASP A 184 1.96 16.00 -17.40
CA ASP A 184 1.67 17.44 -17.30
C ASP A 184 2.39 18.11 -16.11
N ILE A 185 2.72 17.34 -15.06
CA ILE A 185 3.51 17.80 -13.90
C ILE A 185 5.00 17.47 -14.02
N ASP A 186 5.47 17.05 -15.21
CA ASP A 186 6.83 16.59 -15.50
C ASP A 186 7.34 15.47 -14.56
N TYR A 187 6.43 14.70 -13.96
CA TYR A 187 6.78 13.61 -13.05
C TYR A 187 6.88 12.27 -13.80
N LEU A 188 8.05 12.03 -14.39
CA LEU A 188 8.31 10.88 -15.27
C LEU A 188 8.95 9.67 -14.57
N LYS A 189 9.24 9.78 -13.26
CA LYS A 189 9.95 8.74 -12.49
C LYS A 189 9.00 8.05 -11.52
N PHE A 190 8.38 6.95 -11.94
CA PHE A 190 7.51 6.14 -11.09
C PHE A 190 7.80 4.64 -11.28
N TRP A 191 7.32 3.86 -10.32
CA TRP A 191 7.50 2.42 -10.26
C TRP A 191 6.17 1.74 -10.56
N LEU A 192 6.19 0.63 -11.29
CA LEU A 192 5.00 -0.20 -11.47
C LEU A 192 5.11 -1.39 -10.52
N ILE A 193 4.10 -1.58 -9.67
CA ILE A 193 4.06 -2.69 -8.71
C ILE A 193 3.52 -3.93 -9.42
N THR A 194 4.30 -4.99 -9.37
CA THR A 194 4.01 -6.30 -9.95
C THR A 194 4.18 -7.39 -8.89
N SER A 195 3.46 -8.50 -9.03
CA SER A 195 3.72 -9.71 -8.26
C SER A 195 4.98 -10.41 -8.76
N GLN A 196 5.62 -11.22 -7.92
CA GLN A 196 6.78 -12.02 -8.36
C GLN A 196 6.28 -13.19 -9.21
N GLU A 197 6.91 -13.38 -10.37
CA GLU A 197 6.63 -14.55 -11.21
C GLU A 197 7.15 -15.82 -10.53
N THR A 198 6.23 -16.66 -10.04
CA THR A 198 6.58 -18.01 -9.59
C THR A 198 6.89 -18.83 -10.83
N ALA A 199 8.16 -19.21 -11.00
CA ALA A 199 8.56 -20.19 -12.01
C ALA A 199 7.71 -21.46 -11.80
N GLN A 200 6.90 -21.81 -12.80
CA GLN A 200 6.20 -23.09 -12.88
C GLN A 200 7.19 -24.22 -13.16
#